data_AF-A0AAV5WZF1-F1
#
_entry.id   AF-A0AAV5WZF1-F1
#
_cell.length_a   1.000
_cell.length_b   1.000
_cell.length_c   1.000
_cell.angle_alpha   90.00
_cell.angle_beta   90.00
_cell.angle_gamma   90.00
#
_symmetry.space_group_name_H-M   'P 1'
#
loop_
_entity.id
_entity.type
_entity.pdbx_description
1 polymer ?
#
loop_
_entity_poly.entity_id
_entity_poly.type
_entity_poly.pdbx_seq_one_letter_code
_entity_poly.pdbx_strand_id
1 'polypeptide(L)'
;PSYISARSSWFNEDGIEADFVRIRKNLRKIPERLPHFYGDINRMRFHAYTTCFQEMLPGLADQLIDEATQVGELAVRHAEYIALFYRKVVPYAEVRDIQMPNF
;
A
#
# COMPACT_ATOMS: atom_id res chain seq x y z
N PRO A 1 -14.14 0.84 24.05
CA PRO A 1 -12.96 -0.04 23.89
C PRO A 1 -12.32 0.14 22.51
N SER A 2 -11.47 1.16 22.39
CA SER A 2 -10.89 1.63 21.11
C SER A 2 -9.39 1.33 20.98
N TYR A 3 -8.78 0.73 22.00
CA TYR A 3 -7.32 0.57 22.11
C TYR A 3 -6.75 -0.72 21.49
N ILE A 4 -7.60 -1.60 20.93
CA ILE A 4 -7.17 -2.92 20.41
C ILE A 4 -6.94 -2.88 18.89
N SER A 5 -7.39 -1.83 18.20
CA SER A 5 -7.16 -1.66 16.76
C SER A 5 -6.29 -0.43 16.57
N ALA A 6 -5.03 -0.62 16.18
CA ALA A 6 -4.20 0.46 15.69
C ALA A 6 -4.82 1.00 14.39
N ARG A 7 -5.86 1.82 14.50
CA ARG A 7 -6.47 2.55 13.39
C ARG A 7 -5.53 3.70 13.06
N SER A 8 -5.07 3.72 11.83
CA SER A 8 -4.23 4.78 11.30
C SER A 8 -5.08 6.05 11.26
N SER A 9 -4.67 7.07 12.01
CA SER A 9 -5.30 8.38 11.98
C SER A 9 -4.58 9.23 10.94
N TRP A 10 -5.16 9.38 9.76
CA TRP A 10 -4.60 10.25 8.71
C TRP A 10 -5.01 11.73 8.89
N PHE A 11 -5.50 12.10 10.08
CA PHE A 11 -5.76 13.49 10.42
C PHE A 11 -4.46 14.30 10.61
N ASN A 12 -3.34 13.62 10.87
CA ASN A 12 -2.01 14.20 10.98
C ASN A 12 -1.06 13.50 9.99
N GLU A 13 -0.07 14.23 9.47
CA GLU A 13 0.94 13.73 8.52
C GLU A 13 1.68 12.49 9.08
N ASP A 14 1.95 12.46 10.39
CA ASP A 14 2.60 11.35 11.10
C ASP A 14 1.90 10.00 10.86
N GLY A 15 0.58 10.00 10.73
CA GLY A 15 -0.20 8.77 10.55
C GLY A 15 -0.05 8.17 9.16
N ILE A 16 0.05 9.02 8.14
CA ILE A 16 0.29 8.59 6.75
C ILE A 16 1.72 8.07 6.62
N GLU A 17 2.68 8.80 7.19
CA GLU A 17 4.08 8.41 7.14
C GLU A 17 4.33 7.08 7.87
N ALA A 18 3.70 6.86 9.03
CA ALA A 18 3.81 5.60 9.77
C ALA A 18 3.32 4.38 8.97
N ASP A 19 2.21 4.53 8.25
CA ASP A 19 1.71 3.48 7.35
C ASP A 19 2.69 3.23 6.20
N PHE A 20 3.24 4.29 5.62
CA PHE A 20 4.20 4.19 4.54
C PHE A 20 5.50 3.51 4.99
N VAL A 21 6.08 3.91 6.14
CA VAL A 21 7.26 3.27 6.73
C VAL A 21 7.04 1.77 6.94
N ARG A 22 5.86 1.36 7.37
CA ARG A 22 5.52 -0.05 7.55
C ARG A 22 5.46 -0.81 6.22
N ILE A 23 4.84 -0.24 5.19
CA ILE A 23 4.82 -0.81 3.83
C ILE A 23 6.25 -0.98 3.30
N ARG A 24 7.07 0.07 3.39
CA ARG A 24 8.49 0.07 2.98
C ARG A 24 9.31 -0.99 3.70
N LYS A 25 9.10 -1.14 5.01
CA LYS A 25 9.77 -2.18 5.82
C LYS A 25 9.43 -3.59 5.37
N ASN A 26 8.18 -3.83 4.94
CA ASN A 26 7.76 -5.13 4.41
C ASN A 26 8.22 -5.35 2.96
N LEU A 27 8.26 -4.29 2.14
CA LEU A 27 8.80 -4.30 0.77
C LEU A 27 10.27 -4.75 0.74
N ARG A 28 11.11 -4.21 1.64
CA ARG A 28 12.54 -4.59 1.78
C ARG A 28 12.78 -6.03 2.24
N LYS A 29 11.71 -6.73 2.63
CA LYS A 29 11.74 -8.11 3.13
C LYS A 29 10.92 -9.05 2.25
N ILE A 30 10.81 -8.72 0.96
CA ILE A 30 10.27 -9.62 -0.05
C ILE A 30 11.38 -10.62 -0.40
N PRO A 31 11.08 -11.94 -0.44
CA PRO A 31 9.76 -12.55 -0.47
C PRO A 31 9.13 -12.90 0.90
N GLU A 32 9.87 -12.86 2.00
CA GLU A 32 9.43 -13.42 3.30
C GLU A 32 8.17 -12.74 3.87
N ARG A 33 7.96 -11.46 3.52
CA ARG A 33 6.86 -10.64 4.03
C ARG A 33 5.82 -10.25 2.98
N LEU A 34 5.76 -10.94 1.85
CA LEU A 34 4.76 -10.69 0.82
C LEU A 34 3.31 -10.62 1.36
N PRO A 35 2.83 -11.56 2.21
CA PRO A 35 1.46 -11.47 2.74
C PRO A 35 1.21 -10.20 3.58
N HIS A 36 2.22 -9.79 4.36
CA HIS A 36 2.13 -8.59 5.20
C HIS A 36 2.16 -7.31 4.35
N PHE A 37 3.00 -7.29 3.32
CA PHE A 37 3.07 -6.20 2.36
C PHE A 37 1.72 -5.97 1.67
N TYR A 38 1.10 -7.02 1.12
CA TYR A 38 -0.23 -6.89 0.50
C TYR A 38 -1.32 -6.51 1.51
N GLY A 39 -1.24 -6.98 2.76
CA GLY A 39 -2.14 -6.56 3.83
C GLY A 39 -2.07 -5.05 4.11
N ASP A 40 -0.85 -4.50 4.20
CA ASP A 40 -0.66 -3.06 4.43
C ASP A 40 -1.07 -2.21 3.22
N ILE A 41 -0.79 -2.70 2.00
CA ILE A 41 -1.21 -2.07 0.73
C ILE A 41 -2.73 -2.00 0.65
N ASN A 42 -3.42 -3.10 0.87
CA ASN A 42 -4.89 -3.12 0.84
C ASN A 42 -5.48 -2.22 1.91
N ARG A 43 -4.93 -2.25 3.13
CA ARG A 43 -5.35 -1.35 4.20
C ARG A 43 -5.18 0.12 3.81
N MET A 44 -4.05 0.50 3.21
CA MET A 44 -3.81 1.86 2.74
C MET A 44 -4.78 2.25 1.63
N ARG A 45 -5.01 1.36 0.65
CA ARG A 45 -5.98 1.58 -0.42
C ARG A 45 -7.38 1.84 0.14
N PHE A 46 -7.91 0.94 0.95
CA PHE A 46 -9.23 1.10 1.55
C PHE A 46 -9.32 2.38 2.37
N HIS A 47 -8.30 2.69 3.16
CA HIS A 47 -8.29 3.89 3.97
C HIS A 47 -8.35 5.16 3.09
N ALA A 48 -7.52 5.26 2.06
CA ALA A 48 -7.52 6.39 1.12
C ALA A 48 -8.90 6.59 0.47
N TYR A 49 -9.56 5.51 0.09
CA TYR A 49 -10.92 5.56 -0.47
C TYR A 49 -11.99 5.96 0.57
N THR A 50 -11.85 5.56 1.84
CA THR A 50 -12.79 5.99 2.90
C THR A 50 -12.63 7.45 3.32
N THR A 51 -11.43 8.01 3.15
CA THR A 51 -11.11 9.39 3.51
C THR A 51 -11.12 10.35 2.32
N CYS A 52 -11.52 9.87 1.13
CA CYS A 52 -11.52 10.61 -0.13
C CYS A 52 -10.12 11.10 -0.58
N PHE A 53 -9.04 10.46 -0.12
CA PHE A 53 -7.66 10.76 -0.49
C PHE A 53 -7.09 9.81 -1.56
N GLN A 54 -7.93 9.11 -2.34
CA GLN A 54 -7.46 8.18 -3.37
C GLN A 54 -6.56 8.81 -4.46
N GLU A 55 -6.59 10.14 -4.62
CA GLU A 55 -5.73 10.88 -5.56
C GLU A 55 -4.23 10.82 -5.21
N MET A 56 -3.88 10.46 -3.97
CA MET A 56 -2.48 10.31 -3.55
C MET A 56 -1.88 8.95 -3.96
N LEU A 57 -2.72 7.95 -4.24
CA LEU A 57 -2.28 6.58 -4.51
C LEU A 57 -1.32 6.46 -5.70
N PRO A 58 -1.49 7.18 -6.83
CA PRO A 58 -0.54 7.17 -7.94
C PRO A 58 0.87 7.59 -7.52
N GLY A 59 1.00 8.70 -6.79
CA GLY A 59 2.32 9.18 -6.33
C GLY A 59 2.99 8.22 -5.35
N LEU A 60 2.19 7.55 -4.52
CA LEU A 60 2.69 6.51 -3.62
C LEU A 60 3.16 5.26 -4.38
N ALA A 61 2.50 4.92 -5.49
CA ALA A 61 2.93 3.83 -6.34
C ALA A 61 4.30 4.10 -6.99
N ASP A 62 4.54 5.33 -7.43
CA ASP A 62 5.84 5.72 -8.00
C ASP A 62 6.96 5.60 -6.96
N GLN A 63 6.73 6.07 -5.73
CA GLN A 63 7.69 5.92 -4.63
C GLN A 63 7.97 4.45 -4.27
N LEU A 64 6.95 3.59 -4.33
CA LEU A 64 7.12 2.15 -4.08
C LEU A 64 7.95 1.48 -5.18
N ILE A 65 7.77 1.85 -6.44
CA ILE A 65 8.58 1.34 -7.55
C ILE A 65 10.04 1.76 -7.36
N ASP A 66 10.29 3.04 -7.10
CA ASP A 66 11.64 3.56 -6.87
C ASP A 66 12.34 2.81 -5.72
N GLU A 67 11.65 2.56 -4.61
CA GLU A 67 12.24 1.79 -3.52
C GLU A 67 12.42 0.31 -3.85
N ALA A 68 11.49 -0.28 -4.60
CA ALA A 68 11.59 -1.68 -5.02
C ALA A 68 12.82 -1.94 -5.92
N THR A 69 13.24 -0.96 -6.73
CA THR A 69 14.47 -1.08 -7.55
C THR A 69 15.72 -1.31 -6.71
N GLN A 70 15.75 -0.81 -5.47
CA GLN A 70 16.85 -1.01 -4.52
C GLN A 70 16.80 -2.37 -3.82
N VAL A 71 15.66 -3.07 -3.87
CA VAL A 71 15.45 -4.37 -3.21
C VAL A 71 15.75 -5.52 -4.17
N GLY A 72 15.20 -5.45 -5.39
CA GLY A 72 15.42 -6.47 -6.42
C GLY A 72 14.23 -6.66 -7.36
N GLU A 73 14.44 -7.46 -8.41
CA GLU A 73 13.48 -7.62 -9.52
C GLU A 73 12.11 -8.13 -9.06
N LEU A 74 12.06 -9.06 -8.12
CA LEU A 74 10.79 -9.59 -7.59
C LEU A 74 9.97 -8.48 -6.92
N ALA A 75 10.62 -7.63 -6.10
CA ALA A 75 9.96 -6.50 -5.45
C ALA A 75 9.44 -5.50 -6.49
N VAL A 76 10.20 -5.23 -7.56
CA VAL A 76 9.79 -4.35 -8.66
C VAL A 76 8.52 -4.88 -9.32
N ARG A 77 8.46 -6.17 -9.67
CA ARG A 77 7.25 -6.78 -10.26
C ARG A 77 6.01 -6.62 -9.37
N HIS A 78 6.16 -6.84 -8.06
CA HIS A 78 5.06 -6.63 -7.12
C HIS A 78 4.65 -5.15 -7.02
N ALA A 79 5.60 -4.22 -6.99
CA ALA A 79 5.32 -2.79 -6.95
C ALA A 79 4.62 -2.30 -8.23
N GLU A 80 5.09 -2.71 -9.40
CA GLU A 80 4.47 -2.42 -10.70
C GLU A 80 3.05 -2.97 -10.77
N TYR A 81 2.83 -4.20 -10.31
CA TYR A 81 1.50 -4.79 -10.25
C TYR A 81 0.55 -3.98 -9.37
N ILE A 82 1.00 -3.51 -8.20
CA ILE A 82 0.20 -2.66 -7.32
C ILE A 82 -0.09 -1.31 -7.98
N ALA A 83 0.89 -0.74 -8.70
CA ALA A 83 0.73 0.54 -9.38
C ALA A 83 -0.43 0.53 -10.38
N LEU A 84 -0.72 -0.61 -11.04
CA LEU A 84 -1.89 -0.75 -11.90
C LEU A 84 -3.21 -0.46 -11.17
N PHE A 85 -3.33 -0.87 -9.91
CA PHE A 85 -4.52 -0.65 -9.08
C PHE A 85 -4.54 0.75 -8.46
N TYR A 86 -3.37 1.27 -8.08
CA TYR A 86 -3.26 2.58 -7.44
C TYR A 86 -3.44 3.74 -8.43
N ARG A 87 -3.05 3.54 -9.69
CA ARG A 87 -3.28 4.51 -10.78
C ARG A 87 -4.71 4.51 -11.30
N LYS A 88 -5.47 3.43 -11.05
CA LYS A 88 -6.87 3.31 -11.47
C LYS A 88 -7.82 3.75 -10.36
N VAL A 89 -8.44 4.91 -10.52
CA VAL A 89 -9.53 5.37 -9.66
C VAL A 89 -10.80 4.61 -10.01
N VAL A 90 -11.45 4.03 -9.00
CA VAL A 90 -12.73 3.31 -9.13
C VAL A 90 -13.75 3.86 -8.13
N PRO A 91 -15.06 3.66 -8.34
CA PRO A 91 -16.05 3.96 -7.30
C PRO A 91 -15.76 3.19 -6.01
N TYR A 92 -16.05 3.78 -4.84
CA TYR A 92 -15.83 3.14 -3.54
C TYR A 92 -16.44 1.73 -3.45
N ALA A 93 -17.63 1.53 -4.03
CA ALA A 93 -18.34 0.25 -4.06
C ALA A 93 -17.58 -0.87 -4.82
N GLU A 94 -16.64 -0.50 -5.68
CA GLU A 94 -15.83 -1.41 -6.49
C GLU A 94 -14.41 -1.63 -5.93
N VAL A 95 -14.07 -0.99 -4.80
CA VAL A 95 -12.77 -1.18 -4.15
C VAL A 95 -12.73 -2.59 -3.56
N ARG A 96 -11.74 -3.37 -4.00
CA ARG A 96 -11.50 -4.77 -3.59
C ARG A 96 -10.07 -4.94 -3.09
N ASP A 97 -9.81 -6.01 -2.36
CA ASP A 97 -8.44 -6.38 -2.03
C ASP A 97 -7.67 -6.74 -3.30
N ILE A 98 -6.51 -6.12 -3.47
CA ILE A 98 -5.50 -6.51 -4.44
C ILE A 98 -5.00 -7.90 -4.01
N GLN A 99 -5.27 -8.89 -4.86
CA GLN A 99 -4.82 -10.26 -4.63
C GLN A 99 -3.34 -10.38 -4.97
N MET A 100 -2.61 -11.12 -4.13
CA MET A 100 -1.20 -11.41 -4.37
C MET A 100 -1.08 -12.30 -5.63
N PRO A 101 -0.32 -11.86 -6.65
CA PRO A 101 -0.05 -12.65 -7.84
C PRO A 101 1.01 -13.72 -7.55
N ASN A 102 0.92 -14.84 -8.27
CA ASN A 102 1.98 -15.85 -8.31
C ASN A 102 2.91 -15.51 -9.47
N PHE A 103 3.98 -14.75 -9.20
CA PHE A 103 5.04 -14.44 -10.17
C PHE A 103 6.12 -15.51 -10.23
#